data_AF-A0A818V6C0-F1
#
_entry.id   AF-A0A818V6C0-F1
#
_cell.length_a   1.000
_cell.length_b   1.000
_cell.length_c   1.000
_cell.angle_alpha   90.00
_cell.angle_beta   90.00
_cell.angle_gamma   90.00
#
_symmetry.space_group_name_H-M   'P 1'
#
loop_
_entity.id
_entity.type
_entity.pdbx_description
1 polymer ?
#
loop_
_entity_poly.entity_id
_entity_poly.type
_entity_poly.pdbx_seq_one_letter_code
_entity_poly.pdbx_strand_id
1 'polypeptide(L)'
;MVNLISNDVSKFEELYKFIHHLWATPVEVLFVFGIIWNEIGIPTMFGYVVLLLQVPLQLCFSKKFGAYRKNTMRWTDERVKLTNEILVGGQIVKMYRWEEALETVIHNTRKKEFKSIRKANRIRAINMAIYFSSVSLVSLATFGGSWLMGQTLSSANIFTILSLFGVLRNQVAAGLPSAIEKFSDSLIPSKCINRFMNLWKQTHAKTFEEHSTDMSKRISGSIIMD
;
A
#
# COMPACT_ATOMS: atom_id res chain seq x y z
N MET A 1 -20.74 5.74 12.66
CA MET A 1 -20.65 6.50 11.40
C MET A 1 -19.45 7.42 11.35
N VAL A 2 -19.22 8.29 12.35
CA VAL A 2 -18.11 9.27 12.34
C VAL A 2 -16.73 8.62 12.14
N ASN A 3 -16.41 7.53 12.85
CA ASN A 3 -15.13 6.85 12.70
C ASN A 3 -14.94 6.18 11.31
N LEU A 4 -16.04 5.77 10.67
CA LEU A 4 -16.02 5.18 9.33
C LEU A 4 -15.77 6.27 8.27
N ILE A 5 -16.50 7.39 8.36
CA ILE A 5 -16.38 8.53 7.46
C ILE A 5 -14.99 9.16 7.60
N SER A 6 -14.51 9.35 8.83
CA SER A 6 -13.17 9.91 9.08
C SER A 6 -12.06 9.04 8.49
N ASN A 7 -12.18 7.71 8.60
CA ASN A 7 -11.21 6.76 8.04
C ASN A 7 -11.29 6.65 6.50
N ASP A 8 -12.47 6.85 5.93
CA ASP A 8 -12.65 6.86 4.47
C ASP A 8 -12.10 8.16 3.87
N VAL A 9 -12.32 9.32 4.52
CA VAL A 9 -11.77 10.63 4.10
C VAL A 9 -10.25 10.65 4.16
N SER A 10 -9.64 10.09 5.21
CA SER A 10 -8.17 10.06 5.32
C SER A 10 -7.51 9.32 4.16
N LYS A 11 -8.15 8.27 3.61
CA LYS A 11 -7.64 7.56 2.43
C LYS A 11 -7.66 8.41 1.16
N PHE A 12 -8.67 9.25 0.99
CA PHE A 12 -8.72 10.19 -0.15
C PHE A 12 -7.68 11.30 -0.01
N GLU A 13 -7.45 11.79 1.20
CA GLU A 13 -6.40 12.77 1.46
C GLU A 13 -5.00 12.20 1.15
N GLU A 14 -4.75 10.94 1.53
CA GLU A 14 -3.52 10.25 1.15
C GLU A 14 -3.42 10.05 -0.37
N LEU A 15 -4.49 9.64 -1.05
CA LEU A 15 -4.49 9.54 -2.51
C LEU A 15 -4.12 10.87 -3.17
N TYR A 16 -4.74 11.98 -2.74
CA TYR A 16 -4.47 13.30 -3.30
C TYR A 16 -2.98 13.68 -3.25
N LYS A 17 -2.30 13.35 -2.15
CA LYS A 17 -0.85 13.59 -2.00
C LYS A 17 0.00 12.80 -2.99
N PHE A 18 -0.44 11.60 -3.40
CA PHE A 18 0.38 10.69 -4.21
C PHE A 18 -0.08 10.56 -5.67
N ILE A 19 -1.29 10.98 -6.03
CA ILE A 19 -1.88 10.75 -7.36
C ILE A 19 -1.04 11.30 -8.51
N HIS A 20 -0.30 12.40 -8.29
CA HIS A 20 0.56 12.99 -9.29
C HIS A 20 1.68 12.05 -9.75
N HIS A 21 2.16 11.16 -8.88
CA HIS A 21 3.20 10.19 -9.23
C HIS A 21 2.72 9.14 -10.27
N LEU A 22 1.41 8.86 -10.37
CA LEU A 22 0.90 7.87 -11.33
C LEU A 22 1.20 8.26 -12.79
N TRP A 23 1.14 9.54 -13.10
CA TRP A 23 1.37 10.06 -14.46
C TRP A 23 2.73 10.78 -14.58
N ALA A 24 3.20 11.45 -13.53
CA ALA A 24 4.46 12.16 -13.56
C ALA A 24 5.66 11.19 -13.62
N THR A 25 5.63 10.06 -12.89
CA THR A 25 6.76 9.13 -12.89
C THR A 25 7.05 8.51 -14.26
N PRO A 26 6.06 8.03 -15.04
CA PRO A 26 6.31 7.58 -16.42
C PRO A 26 6.92 8.67 -17.32
N VAL A 27 6.42 9.90 -17.22
CA VAL A 27 6.93 11.04 -18.01
C VAL A 27 8.37 11.37 -17.60
N GLU A 28 8.66 11.39 -16.30
CA GLU A 28 9.98 11.66 -15.74
C GLU A 28 11.00 10.58 -16.16
N VAL A 29 10.61 9.30 -16.15
CA VAL A 29 11.45 8.20 -16.65
C VAL A 29 11.82 8.41 -18.12
N LEU A 30 10.85 8.76 -18.97
CA LEU A 30 11.12 9.02 -20.40
C LEU A 30 11.97 10.27 -20.61
N PHE A 31 11.74 11.32 -19.83
CA PHE A 31 12.47 12.57 -19.94
C PHE A 31 13.94 12.40 -19.53
N VAL A 32 14.19 11.76 -18.38
CA VAL A 32 15.55 11.46 -17.92
C VAL A 32 16.25 10.49 -18.86
N PHE A 33 15.52 9.51 -19.42
CA PHE A 33 16.06 8.64 -20.46
C PHE A 33 16.59 9.45 -21.65
N GLY A 34 15.81 10.40 -22.16
CA GLY A 34 16.21 11.27 -23.27
C GLY A 34 17.46 12.10 -22.97
N ILE A 35 17.56 12.66 -21.76
CA ILE A 35 18.74 13.43 -21.33
C ILE A 35 20.00 12.54 -21.32
N ILE A 36 19.94 11.38 -20.65
CA ILE A 36 21.09 10.47 -20.55
C ILE A 36 21.44 9.90 -21.93
N TRP A 37 20.44 9.61 -22.75
CA TRP A 37 20.65 9.14 -24.12
C TRP A 37 21.42 10.17 -24.96
N ASN A 38 21.16 11.46 -24.79
CA ASN A 38 21.91 12.48 -25.50
C ASN A 38 23.38 12.59 -25.03
N GLU A 39 23.65 12.29 -23.77
CA GLU A 39 24.99 12.37 -23.17
C GLU A 39 25.91 11.19 -23.54
N ILE A 40 25.38 9.96 -23.55
CA ILE A 40 26.18 8.73 -23.71
C ILE A 40 25.64 7.78 -24.79
N GLY A 41 24.39 7.94 -25.21
CA GLY A 41 23.76 7.10 -26.24
C GLY A 41 23.43 5.69 -25.74
N ILE A 42 23.88 4.69 -26.50
CA ILE A 42 23.53 3.26 -26.33
C ILE A 42 23.77 2.72 -24.92
N PRO A 43 24.86 3.05 -24.19
CA PRO A 43 25.09 2.51 -22.85
C PRO A 43 23.97 2.79 -21.84
N THR A 44 23.14 3.82 -22.07
CA THR A 44 21.94 4.12 -21.30
C THR A 44 21.02 2.90 -21.17
N MET A 45 20.93 2.05 -22.21
CA MET A 45 20.06 0.88 -22.21
C MET A 45 20.42 -0.12 -21.12
N PHE A 46 21.71 -0.32 -20.82
CA PHE A 46 22.12 -1.27 -19.79
C PHE A 46 21.62 -0.84 -18.41
N GLY A 47 21.69 0.45 -18.10
CA GLY A 47 21.12 1.01 -16.88
C GLY A 47 19.61 0.83 -16.80
N TYR A 48 18.90 1.13 -17.88
CA TYR A 48 17.45 0.99 -17.94
C TYR A 48 16.96 -0.45 -17.84
N VAL A 49 17.68 -1.42 -18.42
CA VAL A 49 17.39 -2.85 -18.25
C VAL A 49 17.52 -3.25 -16.78
N VAL A 50 18.59 -2.82 -16.09
CA VAL A 50 18.76 -3.11 -14.66
C VAL A 50 17.64 -2.46 -13.84
N LEU A 51 17.27 -1.21 -14.15
CA LEU A 51 16.17 -0.51 -13.48
C LEU A 51 14.83 -1.24 -13.69
N LEU A 52 14.54 -1.65 -14.92
CA LEU A 52 13.32 -2.41 -15.25
C LEU A 52 13.28 -3.77 -14.56
N LEU A 53 14.42 -4.44 -14.33
CA LEU A 53 14.49 -5.70 -13.58
C LEU A 53 14.32 -5.49 -12.07
N GLN A 54 14.74 -4.35 -11.53
CA GLN A 54 14.57 -4.03 -10.11
C GLN A 54 13.10 -3.85 -9.72
N VAL A 55 12.27 -3.28 -10.59
CA VAL A 55 10.83 -3.04 -10.34
C VAL A 55 10.06 -4.33 -9.98
N PRO A 56 10.01 -5.39 -10.83
CA PRO A 56 9.28 -6.61 -10.50
C PRO A 56 9.89 -7.35 -9.30
N LEU A 57 11.20 -7.25 -9.11
CA LEU A 57 11.89 -7.83 -7.95
C LEU A 57 11.42 -7.18 -6.63
N GLN A 58 11.38 -5.84 -6.59
CA GLN A 58 10.88 -5.08 -5.43
C GLN A 58 9.38 -5.33 -5.19
N LEU A 59 8.57 -5.42 -6.24
CA LEU A 59 7.14 -5.77 -6.12
C LEU A 59 6.94 -7.19 -5.56
N CYS A 60 7.75 -8.16 -5.99
CA CYS A 60 7.71 -9.52 -5.46
C CYS A 60 8.06 -9.55 -3.97
N PHE A 61 9.12 -8.84 -3.55
CA PHE A 61 9.46 -8.74 -2.14
C PHE A 61 8.40 -8.01 -1.33
N SER A 62 7.80 -6.95 -1.86
CA SER A 62 6.72 -6.21 -1.21
C SER A 62 5.47 -7.09 -0.99
N LYS A 63 5.09 -7.89 -1.99
CA LYS A 63 4.00 -8.88 -1.84
C LYS A 63 4.31 -9.92 -0.77
N LYS A 64 5.53 -10.47 -0.75
CA LYS A 64 5.97 -11.43 0.29
C LYS A 64 5.98 -10.79 1.69
N PHE A 65 6.41 -9.54 1.79
CA PHE A 65 6.37 -8.77 3.03
C PHE A 65 4.92 -8.64 3.54
N GLY A 66 3.98 -8.26 2.68
CA GLY A 66 2.55 -8.20 3.01
C GLY A 66 2.00 -9.54 3.50
N ALA A 67 2.34 -10.65 2.85
CA ALA A 67 1.92 -11.99 3.27
C ALA A 67 2.47 -12.37 4.67
N TYR A 68 3.74 -12.09 4.96
CA TYR A 68 4.30 -12.31 6.30
C TYR A 68 3.70 -11.37 7.34
N ARG A 69 3.43 -10.11 6.98
CA ARG A 69 2.77 -9.14 7.86
C ARG A 69 1.36 -9.58 8.24
N LYS A 70 0.59 -10.10 7.28
CA LYS A 70 -0.73 -10.69 7.53
C LYS A 70 -0.65 -11.88 8.49
N ASN A 71 0.32 -12.78 8.29
CA ASN A 71 0.54 -13.89 9.22
C ASN A 71 0.94 -13.40 10.62
N THR A 72 1.76 -12.35 10.73
CA THR A 72 2.08 -11.73 12.02
C THR A 72 0.82 -11.26 12.71
N MET A 73 -0.03 -10.49 12.03
CA MET A 73 -1.30 -9.99 12.59
C MET A 73 -2.17 -11.14 13.10
N ARG A 74 -2.31 -12.23 12.33
CA ARG A 74 -3.06 -13.41 12.76
C ARG A 74 -2.56 -14.00 14.07
N TRP A 75 -1.25 -14.18 14.23
CA TRP A 75 -0.68 -14.72 15.47
C TRP A 75 -0.75 -13.72 16.63
N THR A 76 -0.61 -12.42 16.36
CA THR A 76 -0.81 -11.36 17.34
C THR A 76 -2.24 -11.37 17.87
N ASP A 77 -3.24 -11.45 16.99
CA ASP A 77 -4.66 -11.49 17.37
C ASP A 77 -4.98 -12.74 18.20
N GLU A 78 -4.46 -13.91 17.81
CA GLU A 78 -4.60 -15.15 18.58
C GLU A 78 -3.96 -15.04 19.97
N ARG A 79 -2.75 -14.47 20.07
CA ARG A 79 -2.09 -14.24 21.37
C ARG A 79 -2.91 -13.29 22.24
N VAL A 80 -3.40 -12.18 21.68
CA VAL A 80 -4.20 -11.19 22.42
C VAL A 80 -5.52 -11.82 22.88
N LYS A 81 -6.18 -12.59 22.03
CA LYS A 81 -7.40 -13.32 22.36
C LYS A 81 -7.19 -14.31 23.50
N LEU A 82 -6.18 -15.18 23.39
CA LEU A 82 -5.84 -16.15 24.45
C LEU A 82 -5.52 -15.46 25.78
N THR A 83 -4.75 -14.37 25.71
CA THR A 83 -4.42 -13.57 26.90
C THR A 83 -5.68 -13.01 27.55
N ASN A 84 -6.62 -12.50 26.74
CA ASN A 84 -7.88 -11.96 27.23
C ASN A 84 -8.76 -13.05 27.87
N GLU A 85 -8.88 -14.23 27.26
CA GLU A 85 -9.63 -15.36 27.81
C GLU A 85 -9.08 -15.81 29.18
N ILE A 86 -7.75 -15.86 29.32
CA ILE A 86 -7.08 -16.21 30.59
C ILE A 86 -7.34 -15.15 31.66
N LEU A 87 -7.30 -13.86 31.31
CA LEU A 87 -7.59 -12.77 32.25
C LEU A 87 -9.04 -12.81 32.75
N VAL A 88 -10.00 -13.07 31.86
CA VAL A 88 -11.41 -13.24 32.22
C VAL A 88 -11.61 -14.45 33.14
N GLY A 89 -10.88 -15.56 32.91
CA GLY A 89 -10.93 -16.79 33.72
C GLY A 89 -10.01 -16.84 34.95
N GLY A 90 -9.43 -15.71 35.38
CA GLY A 90 -8.29 -15.70 36.30
C GLY A 90 -8.50 -16.38 37.67
N GLN A 91 -9.73 -16.38 38.21
CA GLN A 91 -10.03 -17.06 39.48
C GLN A 91 -9.88 -18.59 39.36
N ILE A 92 -10.38 -19.19 38.28
CA ILE A 92 -10.28 -20.63 38.01
C ILE A 92 -8.81 -21.01 37.80
N VAL A 93 -8.08 -20.20 37.03
CA VAL A 93 -6.65 -20.42 36.77
C VAL A 93 -5.85 -20.50 38.06
N LYS A 94 -6.10 -19.60 39.01
CA LYS A 94 -5.45 -19.59 40.34
C LYS A 94 -5.88 -20.78 41.21
N MET A 95 -7.17 -21.10 41.23
CA MET A 95 -7.71 -22.21 42.03
C MET A 95 -7.09 -23.56 41.65
N TYR A 96 -6.83 -23.78 40.36
CA TYR A 96 -6.25 -25.02 39.84
C TYR A 96 -4.73 -24.94 39.57
N ARG A 97 -4.08 -23.81 39.87
CA ARG A 97 -2.64 -23.57 39.60
C ARG A 97 -2.23 -23.85 38.14
N TRP A 98 -3.08 -23.50 37.17
CA TRP A 98 -2.83 -23.70 35.73
C TRP A 98 -1.89 -22.66 35.10
N GLU A 99 -1.26 -21.81 35.90
CA GLU A 99 -0.47 -20.66 35.45
C GLU A 99 0.67 -21.06 34.50
N GLU A 100 1.50 -22.04 34.89
CA GLU A 100 2.64 -22.50 34.08
C GLU A 100 2.21 -23.16 32.76
N ALA A 101 1.12 -23.92 32.79
CA ALA A 101 0.58 -24.59 31.60
C ALA A 101 0.08 -23.55 30.58
N LEU A 102 -0.66 -22.54 31.05
CA LEU A 102 -1.18 -21.47 30.20
C LEU A 102 -0.09 -20.52 29.72
N GLU A 103 0.93 -20.25 30.53
CA GLU A 103 2.12 -19.51 30.13
C GLU A 103 2.81 -20.20 28.94
N THR A 104 2.98 -21.51 29.01
CA THR A 104 3.59 -22.29 27.93
C THR A 104 2.79 -22.17 26.63
N VAL A 105 1.46 -22.17 26.71
CA VAL A 105 0.57 -21.96 25.55
C VAL A 105 0.78 -20.57 24.94
N ILE A 106 0.74 -19.50 25.75
CA ILE A 106 0.98 -18.12 25.27
C ILE A 106 2.37 -18.00 24.65
N HIS A 107 3.39 -18.59 25.28
CA HIS A 107 4.77 -18.55 24.81
C HIS A 107 4.94 -19.26 23.47
N ASN A 108 4.26 -20.38 23.26
CA ASN A 108 4.24 -21.08 21.97
C ASN A 108 3.60 -20.25 20.86
N THR A 109 2.49 -19.55 21.14
CA THR A 109 1.87 -18.61 20.18
C THR A 109 2.81 -17.42 19.89
N ARG A 110 3.45 -16.86 20.92
CA ARG A 110 4.45 -15.79 20.77
C ARG A 110 5.66 -16.22 19.93
N LYS A 111 6.12 -17.47 20.05
CA LYS A 111 7.19 -18.02 19.18
C LYS A 111 6.78 -18.01 17.70
N LYS A 112 5.53 -18.37 17.39
CA LYS A 112 4.99 -18.35 16.01
C LYS A 112 4.88 -16.92 15.48
N GLU A 113 4.39 -15.99 16.29
CA GLU A 113 4.35 -14.55 16.01
C GLU A 113 5.76 -14.03 15.68
N PHE A 114 6.75 -14.27 16.56
CA PHE A 114 8.12 -13.82 16.38
C PHE A 114 8.78 -14.40 15.12
N LYS A 115 8.52 -15.68 14.81
CA LYS A 115 9.00 -16.31 13.57
C LYS A 115 8.46 -15.60 12.32
N SER A 116 7.20 -15.18 12.33
CA SER A 116 6.60 -14.41 11.24
C SER A 116 7.19 -13.01 11.13
N ILE A 117 7.33 -12.31 12.26
CA ILE A 117 7.98 -10.98 12.34
C ILE A 117 9.40 -11.04 11.74
N ARG A 118 10.20 -12.03 12.13
CA ARG A 118 11.57 -12.19 11.64
C ARG A 118 11.63 -12.43 10.13
N LYS A 119 10.69 -13.21 9.57
CA LYS A 119 10.58 -13.40 8.11
C LYS A 119 10.21 -12.09 7.40
N ALA A 120 9.23 -11.35 7.93
CA ALA A 120 8.83 -10.05 7.37
C ALA A 120 9.99 -9.05 7.37
N ASN A 121 10.68 -8.90 8.50
CA ASN A 121 11.81 -7.97 8.63
C ASN A 121 12.99 -8.36 7.74
N ARG A 122 13.26 -9.65 7.54
CA ARG A 122 14.31 -10.09 6.60
C ARG A 122 13.99 -9.68 5.17
N ILE A 123 12.75 -9.90 4.70
CA ILE A 123 12.35 -9.47 3.35
C ILE A 123 12.40 -7.95 3.23
N ARG A 124 11.94 -7.22 4.25
CA ARG A 124 12.02 -5.75 4.29
C ARG A 124 13.47 -5.26 4.19
N ALA A 125 14.39 -5.88 4.92
CA ALA A 125 15.81 -5.53 4.89
C ALA A 125 16.42 -5.77 3.50
N ILE A 126 16.10 -6.91 2.86
CA ILE A 126 16.54 -7.20 1.49
C ILE A 126 15.99 -6.16 0.50
N ASN A 127 14.71 -5.81 0.62
CA ASN A 127 14.08 -4.80 -0.25
C ASN A 127 14.74 -3.42 -0.07
N MET A 128 15.02 -3.02 1.17
CA MET A 128 15.77 -1.79 1.48
C MET A 128 17.19 -1.82 0.92
N ALA A 129 17.90 -2.95 1.04
CA ALA A 129 19.25 -3.08 0.51
C ALA A 129 19.28 -2.90 -1.01
N ILE A 130 18.32 -3.50 -1.73
CA ILE A 130 18.15 -3.31 -3.18
C ILE A 130 17.82 -1.85 -3.52
N TYR A 131 16.99 -1.20 -2.71
CA TYR A 131 16.66 0.21 -2.88
C TYR A 131 17.91 1.10 -2.75
N PHE A 132 18.68 0.96 -1.68
CA PHE A 132 19.87 1.78 -1.45
C PHE A 132 20.98 1.52 -2.47
N SER A 133 21.17 0.27 -2.91
CA SER A 133 22.17 -0.09 -3.93
C SER A 133 21.71 0.18 -5.37
N SER A 134 20.45 0.57 -5.59
CA SER A 134 19.87 0.73 -6.93
C SER A 134 20.69 1.66 -7.82
N VAL A 135 21.02 2.86 -7.35
CA VAL A 135 21.82 3.83 -8.12
C VAL A 135 23.19 3.27 -8.46
N SER A 136 23.85 2.59 -7.53
CA SER A 136 25.16 1.98 -7.75
C SER A 136 25.09 0.88 -8.81
N LEU A 137 24.08 0.01 -8.76
CA LEU A 137 23.89 -1.07 -9.73
C LEU A 137 23.59 -0.54 -11.14
N VAL A 138 22.69 0.43 -11.25
CA VAL A 138 22.32 1.05 -12.53
C VAL A 138 23.50 1.82 -13.13
N SER A 139 24.25 2.54 -12.30
CA SER A 139 25.45 3.28 -12.73
C SER A 139 26.56 2.35 -13.17
N LEU A 140 26.80 1.25 -12.44
CA LEU A 140 27.79 0.24 -12.79
C LEU A 140 27.46 -0.39 -14.16
N ALA A 141 26.20 -0.70 -14.42
CA ALA A 141 25.78 -1.24 -15.72
C ALA A 141 25.96 -0.21 -16.86
N THR A 142 25.58 1.05 -16.61
CA THR A 142 25.66 2.12 -17.61
C THR A 142 27.10 2.48 -17.95
N PHE A 143 27.92 2.78 -16.94
CA PHE A 143 29.32 3.16 -17.13
C PHE A 143 30.19 1.97 -17.54
N GLY A 144 29.87 0.76 -17.05
CA GLY A 144 30.51 -0.47 -17.53
C GLY A 144 30.25 -0.73 -19.01
N GLY A 145 28.99 -0.53 -19.45
CA GLY A 145 28.64 -0.60 -20.88
C GLY A 145 29.36 0.47 -21.72
N SER A 146 29.45 1.69 -21.21
CA SER A 146 30.18 2.79 -21.86
C SER A 146 31.67 2.48 -22.02
N TRP A 147 32.28 1.90 -20.98
CA TRP A 147 33.68 1.48 -21.01
C TRP A 147 33.93 0.37 -22.03
N LEU A 148 33.06 -0.65 -22.09
CA LEU A 148 33.14 -1.72 -23.09
C LEU A 148 33.01 -1.21 -24.53
N MET A 149 32.28 -0.11 -24.73
CA MET A 149 32.12 0.55 -26.03
C MET A 149 33.26 1.52 -26.37
N GLY A 150 34.26 1.66 -25.50
CA GLY A 150 35.41 2.55 -25.70
C GLY A 150 35.05 4.04 -25.65
N GLN A 151 33.91 4.41 -25.06
CA GLN A 151 33.50 5.80 -24.92
C GLN A 151 34.25 6.49 -23.77
N THR A 152 34.69 7.72 -23.99
CA THR A 152 35.31 8.55 -22.96
C THR A 152 34.23 9.35 -22.23
N LEU A 153 34.07 9.07 -20.94
CA LEU A 153 33.12 9.79 -20.09
C LEU A 153 33.81 10.96 -19.40
N SER A 154 33.28 12.17 -19.60
CA SER A 154 33.67 13.34 -18.81
C SER A 154 33.16 13.19 -17.37
N SER A 155 33.94 13.71 -16.42
CA SER A 155 33.54 13.79 -15.00
C SER A 155 32.18 14.48 -14.83
N ALA A 156 31.92 15.55 -15.58
CA ALA A 156 30.65 16.28 -15.56
C ALA A 156 29.45 15.38 -15.93
N ASN A 157 29.61 14.54 -16.96
CA ASN A 157 28.56 13.64 -17.43
C ASN A 157 28.28 12.54 -16.39
N ILE A 158 29.33 11.98 -15.78
CA ILE A 158 29.20 10.95 -14.74
C ILE A 158 28.39 11.48 -13.54
N PHE A 159 28.75 12.66 -13.02
CA PHE A 159 28.04 13.26 -11.89
C PHE A 159 26.59 13.62 -12.23
N THR A 160 26.35 14.12 -13.44
CA THR A 160 25.00 14.45 -13.92
C THR A 160 24.13 13.19 -13.99
N ILE A 161 24.64 12.12 -14.61
CA ILE A 161 23.94 10.83 -14.74
C ILE A 161 23.67 10.19 -13.38
N LEU A 162 24.63 10.22 -12.46
CA LEU A 162 24.45 9.73 -11.08
C LEU A 162 23.33 10.46 -10.36
N SER A 163 23.28 11.78 -10.48
CA SER A 163 22.21 12.61 -9.90
C SER A 163 20.84 12.24 -10.48
N LEU A 164 20.75 12.13 -11.81
CA LEU A 164 19.52 11.76 -12.52
C LEU A 164 19.01 10.36 -12.15
N PHE A 165 19.89 9.36 -12.04
CA PHE A 165 19.50 8.04 -11.52
C PHE A 165 19.05 8.09 -10.06
N GLY A 166 19.63 8.96 -9.24
CA GLY A 166 19.19 9.19 -7.87
C GLY A 166 17.74 9.70 -7.78
N VAL A 167 17.38 10.63 -8.65
CA VAL A 167 15.99 11.13 -8.79
C VAL A 167 15.07 10.00 -9.24
N LEU A 168 15.42 9.28 -10.32
CA LEU A 168 14.61 8.17 -10.83
C LEU A 168 14.37 7.07 -9.81
N ARG A 169 15.38 6.72 -9.01
CA ARG A 169 15.23 5.72 -7.94
C ARG A 169 14.08 6.09 -7.00
N ASN A 170 14.04 7.33 -6.51
CA ASN A 170 13.03 7.73 -5.52
C ASN A 170 11.62 7.63 -6.13
N GLN A 171 11.47 8.04 -7.39
CA GLN A 171 10.19 8.10 -8.08
C GLN A 171 9.66 6.71 -8.45
N VAL A 172 10.53 5.88 -9.04
CA VAL A 172 10.17 4.54 -9.51
C VAL A 172 9.99 3.57 -8.35
N ALA A 173 10.89 3.60 -7.36
CA ALA A 173 10.88 2.60 -6.29
C ALA A 173 10.00 2.97 -5.09
N ALA A 174 9.70 4.26 -4.87
CA ALA A 174 8.85 4.69 -3.75
C ALA A 174 7.59 5.44 -4.21
N GLY A 175 7.72 6.42 -5.11
CA GLY A 175 6.61 7.26 -5.57
C GLY A 175 5.48 6.46 -6.23
N LEU A 176 5.80 5.74 -7.30
CA LEU A 176 4.81 4.99 -8.09
C LEU A 176 4.13 3.86 -7.31
N PRO A 177 4.84 2.99 -6.57
CA PRO A 177 4.19 1.95 -5.75
C PRO A 177 3.26 2.53 -4.70
N SER A 178 3.67 3.62 -4.02
CA SER A 178 2.84 4.29 -3.03
C SER A 178 1.56 4.85 -3.66
N ALA A 179 1.67 5.47 -4.84
CA ALA A 179 0.50 6.00 -5.54
C ALA A 179 -0.47 4.89 -5.97
N ILE A 180 0.02 3.75 -6.45
CA ILE A 180 -0.80 2.58 -6.79
C ILE A 180 -1.49 2.03 -5.53
N GLU A 181 -0.78 1.92 -4.41
CA GLU A 181 -1.33 1.47 -3.14
C GLU A 181 -2.46 2.39 -2.65
N LYS A 182 -2.20 3.71 -2.57
CA LYS A 182 -3.21 4.69 -2.13
C LYS A 182 -4.41 4.74 -3.07
N PHE A 183 -4.17 4.60 -4.39
CA PHE A 183 -5.25 4.47 -5.36
C PHE A 183 -6.10 3.22 -5.07
N SER A 184 -5.47 2.06 -4.90
CA SER A 184 -6.16 0.81 -4.57
C SER A 184 -6.97 0.92 -3.26
N ASP A 185 -6.41 1.54 -2.23
CA ASP A 185 -7.06 1.70 -0.93
C ASP A 185 -8.28 2.64 -0.99
N SER A 186 -8.25 3.65 -1.86
CA SER A 186 -9.36 4.59 -2.08
C SER A 186 -10.58 3.95 -2.78
N LEU A 187 -10.38 2.84 -3.50
CA LEU A 187 -11.46 2.15 -4.20
C LEU A 187 -12.50 1.56 -3.25
N ILE A 188 -12.09 1.16 -2.04
CA ILE A 188 -13.00 0.59 -1.04
C ILE A 188 -13.96 1.67 -0.49
N PRO A 189 -13.48 2.82 0.04
CA PRO A 189 -14.33 3.97 0.38
C PRO A 189 -15.25 4.41 -0.75
N SER A 190 -14.73 4.51 -1.98
CA SER A 190 -15.53 4.93 -3.14
C SER A 190 -16.74 4.01 -3.37
N LYS A 191 -16.54 2.69 -3.29
CA LYS A 191 -17.63 1.71 -3.39
C LYS A 191 -18.62 1.82 -2.22
N CYS A 192 -18.12 2.11 -1.01
CA CYS A 192 -18.94 2.29 0.19
C CYS A 192 -19.86 3.51 0.04
N ILE A 193 -19.30 4.66 -0.35
CA ILE A 193 -20.03 5.92 -0.58
C ILE A 193 -21.07 5.73 -1.68
N ASN A 194 -20.71 5.11 -2.80
CA ASN A 194 -21.66 4.84 -3.89
C ASN A 194 -22.83 3.95 -3.43
N ARG A 195 -22.54 2.90 -2.64
CA ARG A 195 -23.58 2.04 -2.06
C ARG A 195 -24.48 2.82 -1.10
N PHE A 196 -23.89 3.62 -0.21
CA PHE A 196 -24.64 4.46 0.73
C PHE A 196 -25.57 5.44 0.00
N MET A 197 -25.06 6.12 -1.02
CA MET A 197 -25.83 7.08 -1.81
C MET A 197 -26.97 6.41 -2.60
N ASN A 198 -26.75 5.20 -3.13
CA ASN A 198 -27.81 4.45 -3.81
C ASN A 198 -28.90 3.99 -2.84
N LEU A 199 -28.54 3.51 -1.64
CA LEU A 199 -29.52 3.19 -0.60
C LEU A 199 -30.28 4.43 -0.15
N TRP A 200 -29.59 5.55 0.05
CA TRP A 200 -30.21 6.81 0.44
C TRP A 200 -31.25 7.29 -0.57
N LYS A 201 -30.94 7.22 -1.87
CA LYS A 201 -31.87 7.54 -2.96
C LYS A 201 -33.12 6.65 -2.94
N GLN A 202 -32.96 5.34 -2.71
CA GLN A 202 -34.09 4.41 -2.63
C GLN A 202 -34.99 4.69 -1.43
N THR A 203 -34.41 4.96 -0.26
CA THR A 203 -35.18 5.31 0.95
C THR A 203 -35.97 6.60 0.73
N HIS A 204 -35.33 7.65 0.19
CA HIS A 204 -36.01 8.94 -0.04
C HIS A 204 -37.08 8.84 -1.13
N ALA A 205 -36.87 8.03 -2.18
CA ALA A 205 -37.89 7.76 -3.19
C ALA A 205 -39.12 7.07 -2.58
N LYS A 206 -38.93 6.06 -1.73
CA LYS A 206 -40.04 5.38 -1.03
C LYS A 206 -40.77 6.30 -0.07
N THR A 207 -40.05 7.13 0.69
CA THR A 207 -40.68 8.11 1.59
C THR A 207 -41.50 9.13 0.81
N PHE A 208 -41.03 9.58 -0.36
CA PHE A 208 -41.79 10.47 -1.24
C PHE A 208 -43.05 9.81 -1.82
N GLU A 209 -42.98 8.54 -2.24
CA GLU A 209 -44.13 7.77 -2.72
C GLU A 209 -45.16 7.51 -1.61
N GLU A 210 -44.71 7.14 -0.41
CA GLU A 210 -45.61 6.94 0.74
C GLU A 210 -46.31 8.26 1.11
N HIS A 211 -45.58 9.38 1.11
CA HIS A 211 -46.14 10.68 1.46
C HIS A 211 -47.13 11.20 0.41
N SER A 212 -46.89 10.97 -0.89
CA SER A 212 -47.81 11.35 -1.95
C SER A 212 -49.08 10.47 -1.94
N THR A 213 -48.93 9.17 -1.65
CA THR A 213 -50.06 8.24 -1.55
C THR A 213 -50.95 8.56 -0.34
N ASP A 214 -50.35 8.90 0.80
CA ASP A 214 -51.08 9.29 2.02
C ASP A 214 -51.81 10.64 1.85
N MET A 215 -51.16 11.60 1.18
CA MET A 215 -51.78 12.89 0.84
C MET A 215 -52.97 12.72 -0.12
N SER A 216 -52.83 11.86 -1.14
CA SER A 216 -53.94 11.52 -2.06
C SER A 216 -55.12 10.88 -1.33
N LYS A 217 -54.88 10.00 -0.35
CA LYS A 217 -55.95 9.40 0.45
C LYS A 217 -56.65 10.42 1.34
N ARG A 218 -55.92 11.36 1.94
CA ARG A 218 -56.50 12.43 2.76
C ARG A 218 -57.37 13.39 1.96
N ILE A 219 -56.94 13.77 0.75
CA ILE A 219 -57.71 14.65 -0.14
C ILE A 219 -58.97 13.93 -0.65
N SER A 220 -58.85 12.67 -1.07
CA SER A 220 -60.02 11.87 -1.48
C SER A 220 -61.00 11.63 -0.32
N GLY A 221 -60.49 11.43 0.89
CA GLY A 221 -61.31 11.29 2.09
C GLY A 221 -62.03 12.57 2.52
N SER A 222 -61.49 13.76 2.22
CA SER A 222 -62.18 15.03 2.54
C SER A 222 -63.23 15.41 1.51
N ILE A 223 -63.07 15.03 0.23
CA ILE A 223 -64.04 15.32 -0.85
C ILE A 223 -65.32 14.46 -0.72
N ILE A 224 -65.28 13.34 0.01
CA ILE A 224 -66.43 12.44 0.20
C ILE A 224 -67.28 12.84 1.44
N MET A 225 -66.83 13.80 2.25
CA MET A 225 -67.51 14.24 3.49
C MET A 225 -68.25 15.59 3.39
N ASP A 226 -68.18 16.29 2.25
CA ASP A 226 -68.94 17.51 1.94
C ASP A 226 -70.02 17.22 0.87
#